data_AF-A0A957J4E1-F1
#
_entry.id   AF-A0A957J4E1-F1
#
_cell.length_a   1.000
_cell.length_b   1.000
_cell.length_c   1.000
_cell.angle_alpha   90.00
_cell.angle_beta   90.00
_cell.angle_gamma   90.00
#
_symmetry.space_group_name_H-M   'P 1'
#
loop_
_entity.id
_entity.type
_entity.pdbx_description
1 polymer ?
#
loop_
_entity_poly.entity_id
_entity_poly.type
_entity_poly.pdbx_seq_one_letter_code
_entity_poly.pdbx_strand_id
1 'polypeptide(L)'
;MNEPFPTMAEWQQLYDLIPEIKKLAPWTFMNEDMVFGVQNPDTSEYGFVSIMGSLGEHLAIAVYLGTEALYSFWAIQHDEVEPESILEVQQLQASFENREMVTSEDRKVMNTLGRKFRGRQSWPVFRSYRPGFVPWYLTQDEAKFLVHVLTQVLDVAPRVRENPNLLPPLDDEFSYLIRMPVMEGETLLWQDQIMQVHPPKSRKINIMLDIEALAFVKNLPLSKSSLEVDFFMTPAQIQEQKGQRPFFAYSLLAVEHKSGFIIGGQTLSADPTMDDMLGQVALKLLYILANASLRPKTIFVQSARIHGLISPLCQELGIRIKTSSYLRELEIAKASLLDFMNR
;
A
#
# COMPACT_ATOMS: atom_id res chain seq x y z
N MET A 1 -12.57 5.14 -14.63
CA MET A 1 -12.81 6.46 -15.26
C MET A 1 -11.46 7.17 -15.37
N ASN A 2 -11.17 7.85 -16.48
CA ASN A 2 -9.93 8.63 -16.57
C ASN A 2 -10.05 9.85 -15.66
N GLU A 3 -9.42 9.81 -14.49
CA GLU A 3 -9.31 10.95 -13.61
C GLU A 3 -8.42 12.01 -14.27
N PRO A 4 -8.78 13.31 -14.19
CA PRO A 4 -8.01 14.36 -14.81
C PRO A 4 -6.61 14.45 -14.17
N PHE A 5 -5.60 14.68 -15.00
CA PHE A 5 -4.26 15.02 -14.52
C PHE A 5 -4.22 16.47 -13.98
N PRO A 6 -3.28 16.81 -13.09
CA PRO A 6 -3.15 18.16 -12.56
C PRO A 6 -2.86 19.18 -13.67
N THR A 7 -3.48 20.34 -13.53
CA THR A 7 -3.22 21.53 -14.33
C THR A 7 -1.83 22.10 -14.02
N MET A 8 -1.31 22.94 -14.90
CA MET A 8 -0.04 23.63 -14.64
C MET A 8 -0.10 24.57 -13.43
N ALA A 9 -1.29 25.09 -13.08
CA ALA A 9 -1.46 25.91 -11.89
C ALA A 9 -1.30 25.08 -10.60
N GLU A 10 -1.88 23.89 -10.54
CA GLU A 10 -1.71 22.98 -9.40
C GLU A 10 -0.27 22.47 -9.30
N TRP A 11 0.36 22.14 -10.43
CA TRP A 11 1.79 21.82 -10.44
C TRP A 11 2.64 22.99 -9.94
N GLN A 12 2.36 24.21 -10.39
CA GLN A 12 3.07 25.40 -9.93
C GLN A 12 3.01 25.53 -8.40
N GLN A 13 1.82 25.38 -7.80
CA GLN A 13 1.64 25.44 -6.35
C GLN A 13 2.46 24.37 -5.61
N LEU A 14 2.42 23.12 -6.07
CA LEU A 14 3.24 22.05 -5.48
C LEU A 14 4.74 22.38 -5.55
N TYR A 15 5.23 22.79 -6.72
CA TYR A 15 6.64 23.12 -6.93
C TYR A 15 7.08 24.43 -6.24
N ASP A 16 6.14 25.30 -5.84
CA ASP A 16 6.41 26.50 -5.03
C ASP A 16 6.67 26.15 -3.57
N LEU A 17 6.02 25.10 -3.04
CA LEU A 17 6.16 24.67 -1.65
C LEU A 17 7.44 23.84 -1.41
N ILE A 18 7.91 23.11 -2.42
CA ILE A 18 9.06 22.21 -2.31
C ILE A 18 10.34 22.88 -1.78
N PRO A 19 10.77 24.06 -2.29
CA PRO A 19 11.97 24.72 -1.79
C PRO A 19 11.88 25.08 -0.31
N GLU A 20 10.71 25.54 0.14
CA GLU A 20 10.48 25.90 1.55
C GLU A 20 10.52 24.65 2.44
N ILE A 21 9.92 23.54 2.02
CA ILE A 21 10.00 22.27 2.73
C ILE A 21 11.46 21.78 2.79
N LYS A 22 12.19 21.86 1.67
CA LYS A 22 13.59 21.43 1.62
C LYS A 22 14.48 22.26 2.55
N LYS A 23 14.22 23.56 2.63
CA LYS A 23 14.89 24.49 3.55
C LYS A 23 14.52 24.21 5.00
N LEU A 24 13.26 23.88 5.28
CA LEU A 24 12.79 23.51 6.61
C LEU A 24 13.42 22.19 7.09
N ALA A 25 13.63 21.25 6.17
CA ALA A 25 14.19 19.92 6.39
C ALA A 25 13.54 19.17 7.56
N PRO A 26 12.21 18.93 7.52
CA PRO A 26 11.45 18.38 8.65
C PRO A 26 11.98 17.04 9.17
N TRP A 27 12.51 16.19 8.29
CA TRP A 27 13.14 14.90 8.60
C TRP A 27 14.39 14.99 9.49
N THR A 28 14.91 16.20 9.77
CA THR A 28 16.05 16.37 10.70
C THR A 28 15.64 16.44 12.18
N PHE A 29 14.34 16.60 12.47
CA PHE A 29 13.81 16.69 13.84
C PHE A 29 12.44 16.03 14.02
N MET A 30 11.78 15.57 12.95
CA MET A 30 10.59 14.73 13.01
C MET A 30 10.91 13.32 12.53
N ASN A 31 10.35 12.33 13.23
CA ASN A 31 10.42 10.93 12.89
C ASN A 31 9.14 10.47 12.19
N GLU A 32 9.17 9.27 11.60
CA GLU A 32 8.06 8.69 10.83
C GLU A 32 6.80 8.44 11.68
N ASP A 33 6.98 8.23 12.98
CA ASP A 33 5.94 8.03 13.99
C ASP A 33 5.31 9.34 14.50
N MET A 34 5.90 10.50 14.19
CA MET A 34 5.36 11.82 14.54
C MET A 34 4.25 12.25 13.57
N VAL A 35 3.13 11.54 13.62
CA VAL A 35 2.02 11.68 12.68
C VAL A 35 1.03 12.76 13.11
N PHE A 36 0.58 13.58 12.15
CA PHE A 36 -0.55 14.50 12.34
C PHE A 36 -1.51 14.39 11.15
N GLY A 37 -2.79 14.71 11.35
CA GLY A 37 -3.80 14.67 10.30
C GLY A 37 -4.07 16.03 9.67
N VAL A 38 -4.53 16.00 8.43
CA VAL A 38 -5.07 17.16 7.70
C VAL A 38 -6.39 16.71 7.08
N GLN A 39 -7.47 17.44 7.34
CA GLN A 39 -8.73 17.18 6.65
C GLN A 39 -8.72 17.83 5.26
N ASN A 40 -9.11 17.06 4.26
CA ASN A 40 -9.34 17.55 2.90
C ASN A 40 -10.55 18.51 2.90
N PRO A 41 -10.39 19.78 2.51
CA PRO A 41 -11.49 20.74 2.48
C PRO A 41 -12.62 20.35 1.52
N ASP A 42 -12.30 19.63 0.44
CA ASP A 42 -13.25 19.30 -0.62
C ASP A 42 -14.06 18.03 -0.30
N THR A 43 -13.44 17.03 0.34
CA THR A 43 -14.06 15.72 0.58
C THR A 43 -14.38 15.44 2.05
N SER A 44 -13.87 16.26 2.98
CA SER A 44 -13.90 16.03 4.43
C SER A 44 -13.17 14.75 4.89
N GLU A 45 -12.48 14.04 4.00
CA GLU A 45 -11.64 12.89 4.34
C GLU A 45 -10.33 13.35 4.97
N TYR A 46 -9.69 12.47 5.74
CA TYR A 46 -8.43 12.77 6.42
C TYR A 46 -7.23 12.20 5.66
N GLY A 47 -6.16 12.97 5.57
CA GLY A 47 -4.82 12.49 5.23
C GLY A 47 -3.92 12.57 6.46
N PHE A 48 -3.24 11.48 6.79
CA PHE A 48 -2.32 11.41 7.92
C PHE A 48 -0.87 11.53 7.43
N VAL A 49 -0.20 12.56 7.90
CA VAL A 49 1.11 13.00 7.42
C VAL A 49 2.21 12.36 8.25
N SER A 50 3.11 11.66 7.58
CA SER A 50 4.34 11.11 8.15
C SER A 50 5.56 11.70 7.43
N ILE A 51 6.59 12.08 8.20
CA ILE A 51 7.83 12.65 7.68
C ILE A 51 8.90 11.55 7.67
N MET A 52 9.35 11.15 6.49
CA MET A 52 10.31 10.07 6.27
C MET A 52 11.73 10.58 6.07
N GLY A 53 12.69 9.71 6.39
CA GLY A 53 14.10 9.92 6.04
C GLY A 53 14.95 10.51 7.14
N SER A 54 14.63 10.23 8.41
CA SER A 54 15.49 10.56 9.56
C SER A 54 16.89 9.95 9.43
N LEU A 55 17.00 8.79 8.78
CA LEU A 55 18.27 8.12 8.43
C LEU A 55 18.91 8.62 7.12
N GLY A 56 18.25 9.54 6.40
CA GLY A 56 18.77 10.14 5.17
C GLY A 56 18.70 9.26 3.92
N GLU A 57 18.11 8.07 3.98
CA GLU A 57 18.02 7.14 2.84
C GLU A 57 16.94 7.56 1.84
N HIS A 58 15.76 7.94 2.34
CA HIS A 58 14.61 8.35 1.54
C HIS A 58 13.91 9.57 2.17
N LEU A 59 14.15 10.76 1.63
CA LEU A 59 13.56 11.99 2.14
C LEU A 59 12.17 12.19 1.51
N ALA A 60 11.11 12.04 2.31
CA ALA A 60 9.76 12.17 1.79
C ALA A 60 8.74 12.64 2.85
N ILE A 61 7.62 13.16 2.35
CA ILE A 61 6.41 13.40 3.11
C ILE A 61 5.37 12.42 2.56
N ALA A 62 4.95 11.46 3.39
CA ALA A 62 3.89 10.53 3.08
C ALA A 62 2.56 11.03 3.67
N VAL A 63 1.48 10.83 2.93
CA VAL A 63 0.11 11.19 3.33
C VAL A 63 -0.76 9.95 3.19
N TYR A 64 -0.96 9.24 4.30
CA TYR A 64 -1.82 8.07 4.35
C TYR A 64 -3.28 8.49 4.26
N LEU A 65 -3.98 8.07 3.21
CA LEU A 65 -5.33 8.54 2.89
C LEU A 65 -6.37 7.70 3.65
N GLY A 66 -7.07 8.34 4.58
CA GLY A 66 -8.08 7.72 5.41
C GLY A 66 -7.50 6.89 6.57
N THR A 67 -8.40 6.44 7.45
CA THR A 67 -8.02 5.70 8.66
C THR A 67 -7.43 4.33 8.33
N GLU A 68 -7.88 3.67 7.27
CA GLU A 68 -7.32 2.38 6.87
C GLU A 68 -5.86 2.45 6.45
N ALA A 69 -5.49 3.49 5.70
CA ALA A 69 -4.10 3.68 5.31
C ALA A 69 -3.21 3.98 6.54
N LEU A 70 -3.70 4.80 7.48
CA LEU A 70 -3.02 5.07 8.75
C LEU A 70 -2.74 3.77 9.53
N TYR A 71 -3.75 2.93 9.70
CA TYR A 71 -3.58 1.68 10.45
C TYR A 71 -2.78 0.62 9.70
N SER A 72 -2.79 0.65 8.36
CA SER A 72 -1.90 -0.18 7.56
C SER A 72 -0.44 0.25 7.72
N PHE A 73 -0.18 1.56 7.81
CA PHE A 73 1.14 2.09 8.14
C PHE A 73 1.60 1.64 9.54
N TRP A 74 0.74 1.75 10.57
CA TRP A 74 1.09 1.31 11.92
C TRP A 74 1.35 -0.19 12.01
N ALA A 75 0.58 -1.02 11.29
CA ALA A 75 0.84 -2.45 11.21
C ALA A 75 2.24 -2.75 10.64
N ILE A 76 2.71 -1.96 9.67
CA ILE A 76 4.07 -2.08 9.13
C ILE A 76 5.11 -1.62 10.17
N GLN A 77 4.90 -0.47 10.81
CA GLN A 77 5.82 0.08 11.82
C GLN A 77 5.97 -0.82 13.06
N HIS A 78 4.93 -1.60 13.39
CA HIS A 78 4.94 -2.56 14.49
C HIS A 78 5.41 -3.97 14.07
N ASP A 79 5.94 -4.13 12.86
CA ASP A 79 6.39 -5.42 12.30
C ASP A 79 5.28 -6.50 12.29
N GLU A 80 4.01 -6.10 12.22
CA GLU A 80 2.86 -7.03 12.13
C GLU A 80 2.66 -7.57 10.70
N VAL A 81 3.14 -6.82 9.71
CA VAL A 81 3.15 -7.16 8.29
C VAL A 81 4.50 -6.84 7.66
N GLU A 82 4.80 -7.46 6.53
CA GLU A 82 6.07 -7.28 5.82
C GLU A 82 6.26 -5.83 5.34
N PRO A 83 7.48 -5.26 5.40
CA PRO A 83 7.74 -3.89 4.95
C PRO A 83 7.32 -3.60 3.50
N GLU A 84 7.38 -4.59 2.61
CA GLU A 84 6.97 -4.47 1.21
C GLU A 84 5.47 -4.14 1.04
N SER A 85 4.65 -4.41 2.06
CA SER A 85 3.24 -4.01 2.08
C SER A 85 3.04 -2.50 2.05
N ILE A 86 4.09 -1.68 2.25
CA ILE A 86 4.00 -0.21 2.11
C ILE A 86 3.55 0.23 0.71
N LEU A 87 3.84 -0.57 -0.33
CA LEU A 87 3.37 -0.33 -1.69
C LEU A 87 1.86 -0.58 -1.86
N GLU A 88 1.26 -1.36 -0.95
CA GLU A 88 -0.17 -1.66 -0.90
C GLU A 88 -0.95 -0.65 -0.04
N VAL A 89 -0.28 0.28 0.65
CA VAL A 89 -0.94 1.32 1.45
C VAL A 89 -1.38 2.49 0.56
N GLN A 90 -2.65 2.90 0.67
CA GLN A 90 -3.16 4.04 -0.07
C GLN A 90 -2.56 5.36 0.47
N GLN A 91 -1.71 6.01 -0.32
CA GLN A 91 -1.02 7.22 0.11
C GLN A 91 -0.66 8.17 -1.04
N LEU A 92 -0.45 9.44 -0.71
CA LEU A 92 0.26 10.40 -1.57
C LEU A 92 1.66 10.61 -1.02
N GLN A 93 2.62 10.86 -1.91
CA GLN A 93 3.98 11.14 -1.49
C GLN A 93 4.55 12.33 -2.24
N ALA A 94 5.22 13.22 -1.51
CA ALA A 94 6.16 14.20 -2.03
C ALA A 94 7.56 13.80 -1.56
N SER A 95 8.38 13.29 -2.47
CA SER A 95 9.73 12.80 -2.16
C SER A 95 10.82 13.64 -2.83
N PHE A 96 12.03 13.60 -2.28
CA PHE A 96 13.20 14.26 -2.82
C PHE A 96 14.18 13.21 -3.36
N GLU A 97 14.08 12.96 -4.66
CA GLU A 97 14.76 11.86 -5.32
C GLU A 97 16.13 12.23 -5.90
N ASN A 98 16.83 11.19 -6.34
CA ASN A 98 17.97 11.30 -7.23
C ASN A 98 17.51 11.42 -8.69
N ARG A 99 18.36 11.98 -9.55
CA ARG A 99 18.04 12.29 -10.95
C ARG A 99 17.60 11.05 -11.75
N GLU A 100 18.14 9.90 -11.40
CA GLU A 100 17.92 8.60 -12.04
C GLU A 100 16.48 8.09 -11.82
N MET A 101 15.84 8.49 -10.72
CA MET A 101 14.47 8.10 -10.36
C MET A 101 13.40 9.02 -10.97
N VAL A 102 13.81 10.13 -11.62
CA VAL A 102 12.91 11.12 -12.22
C VAL A 102 12.58 10.74 -13.65
N THR A 103 11.30 10.53 -13.95
CA THR A 103 10.84 10.08 -15.28
C THR A 103 10.88 11.20 -16.32
N SER A 104 10.68 10.86 -17.59
CA SER A 104 10.52 11.86 -18.65
C SER A 104 9.32 12.78 -18.43
N GLU A 105 8.22 12.24 -17.90
CA GLU A 105 6.98 12.95 -17.61
C GLU A 105 7.17 13.96 -16.49
N ASP A 106 7.86 13.57 -15.41
CA ASP A 106 8.22 14.50 -14.33
C ASP A 106 9.06 15.66 -14.87
N ARG A 107 10.09 15.34 -15.67
CA ARG A 107 10.97 16.34 -16.29
C ARG A 107 10.22 17.31 -17.19
N LYS A 108 9.19 16.85 -17.91
CA LYS A 108 8.35 17.74 -18.74
C LYS A 108 7.65 18.79 -17.89
N VAL A 109 7.09 18.40 -16.74
CA VAL A 109 6.47 19.34 -15.79
C VAL A 109 7.50 20.32 -15.27
N MET A 110 8.64 19.84 -14.75
CA MET A 110 9.72 20.70 -14.23
C MET A 110 10.21 21.73 -15.25
N ASN A 111 10.43 21.29 -16.50
CA ASN A 111 10.89 22.15 -17.59
C ASN A 111 9.84 23.20 -17.98
N THR A 112 8.56 22.81 -18.01
CA THR A 112 7.45 23.72 -18.33
C THR A 112 7.34 24.84 -17.30
N LEU A 113 7.55 24.52 -16.02
CA LEU A 113 7.58 25.49 -14.93
C LEU A 113 8.90 26.28 -14.82
N GLY A 114 9.89 25.99 -15.68
CA GLY A 114 11.21 26.63 -15.62
C GLY A 114 12.03 26.28 -14.37
N ARG A 115 11.67 25.21 -13.65
CA ARG A 115 12.32 24.78 -12.41
C ARG A 115 13.59 23.98 -12.71
N LYS A 116 14.65 24.20 -11.95
CA LYS A 116 15.94 23.52 -12.11
C LYS A 116 16.37 22.90 -10.78
N PHE A 117 16.72 21.62 -10.84
CA PHE A 117 17.17 20.85 -9.68
C PHE A 117 18.56 20.26 -9.94
N ARG A 118 19.38 20.21 -8.88
CA ARG A 118 20.75 19.69 -8.92
C ARG A 118 21.09 19.07 -7.58
N GLY A 119 21.99 18.08 -7.58
CA GLY A 119 22.41 17.37 -6.38
C GLY A 119 21.63 16.08 -6.12
N ARG A 120 22.14 15.31 -5.16
CA ARG A 120 21.52 14.10 -4.64
C ARG A 120 20.27 14.48 -3.83
N GLN A 121 19.22 13.65 -3.88
CA GLN A 121 17.97 13.84 -3.13
C GLN A 121 17.44 15.28 -3.18
N SER A 122 17.37 15.83 -4.39
CA SER A 122 17.03 17.23 -4.63
C SER A 122 16.01 17.39 -5.77
N TRP A 123 15.54 16.28 -6.32
CA TRP A 123 14.55 16.25 -7.39
C TRP A 123 13.18 15.93 -6.80
N PRO A 124 12.27 16.91 -6.65
CA PRO A 124 10.94 16.62 -6.12
C PRO A 124 10.17 15.70 -7.07
N VAL A 125 9.61 14.64 -6.51
CA VAL A 125 8.76 13.69 -7.23
C VAL A 125 7.47 13.52 -6.44
N PHE A 126 6.35 13.49 -7.15
CA PHE A 126 5.03 13.38 -6.55
C PHE A 126 4.35 12.11 -7.06
N ARG A 127 3.88 11.26 -6.14
CA ARG A 127 3.28 9.97 -6.48
C ARG A 127 2.01 9.69 -5.71
N SER A 128 1.10 9.00 -6.38
CA SER A 128 -0.13 8.41 -5.83
C SER A 128 0.05 6.89 -5.78
N TYR A 129 -0.10 6.35 -4.57
CA TYR A 129 -0.06 4.92 -4.28
C TYR A 129 -1.50 4.44 -4.12
N ARG A 130 -1.83 3.37 -4.85
CA ARG A 130 -3.13 2.69 -4.74
C ARG A 130 -2.89 1.20 -4.52
N PRO A 131 -3.58 0.56 -3.58
CA PRO A 131 -3.37 -0.86 -3.28
C PRO A 131 -3.41 -1.74 -4.53
N GLY A 132 -2.33 -2.50 -4.77
CA GLY A 132 -2.18 -3.37 -5.93
C GLY A 132 -1.79 -2.68 -7.25
N PHE A 133 -1.63 -1.36 -7.26
CA PHE A 133 -1.20 -0.58 -8.42
C PHE A 133 0.23 -0.06 -8.24
N VAL A 134 0.94 0.11 -9.36
CA VAL A 134 2.26 0.73 -9.37
C VAL A 134 2.13 2.21 -8.95
N PRO A 135 3.05 2.75 -8.12
CA PRO A 135 3.06 4.17 -7.79
C PRO A 135 3.04 5.03 -9.07
N TRP A 136 2.09 5.97 -9.14
CA TRP A 136 1.78 6.68 -10.38
C TRP A 136 1.69 8.19 -10.21
N TYR A 137 1.48 8.90 -11.31
CA TYR A 137 1.26 10.34 -11.27
C TYR A 137 -0.02 10.69 -10.50
N LEU A 138 0.00 11.85 -9.86
CA LEU A 138 -1.16 12.41 -9.17
C LEU A 138 -2.32 12.64 -10.14
N THR A 139 -3.54 12.52 -9.62
CA THR A 139 -4.73 13.15 -10.21
C THR A 139 -4.80 14.61 -9.82
N GLN A 140 -5.67 15.36 -10.49
CA GLN A 140 -5.95 16.75 -10.17
C GLN A 140 -6.36 16.94 -8.70
N ASP A 141 -7.29 16.14 -8.20
CA ASP A 141 -7.81 16.28 -6.83
C ASP A 141 -6.77 15.84 -5.79
N GLU A 142 -5.97 14.81 -6.09
CA GLU A 142 -4.83 14.41 -5.26
C GLU A 142 -3.79 15.55 -5.19
N ALA A 143 -3.53 16.26 -6.29
CA ALA A 143 -2.61 17.40 -6.30
C ALA A 143 -3.12 18.59 -5.48
N LYS A 144 -4.41 18.94 -5.59
CA LYS A 144 -5.02 19.99 -4.74
C LYS A 144 -4.92 19.65 -3.26
N PHE A 145 -5.26 18.42 -2.89
CA PHE A 145 -5.16 18.01 -1.50
C PHE A 145 -3.71 18.02 -1.00
N LEU A 146 -2.77 17.55 -1.83
CA LEU A 146 -1.36 17.57 -1.47
C LEU A 146 -0.82 19.00 -1.29
N VAL A 147 -1.30 20.00 -2.03
CA VAL A 147 -0.97 21.42 -1.77
C VAL A 147 -1.40 21.83 -0.37
N HIS A 148 -2.63 21.50 0.04
CA HIS A 148 -3.08 21.79 1.41
C HIS A 148 -2.21 21.11 2.45
N VAL A 149 -1.92 19.81 2.26
CA VAL A 149 -1.09 19.04 3.18
C VAL A 149 0.32 19.63 3.31
N LEU A 150 0.99 19.91 2.20
CA LEU A 150 2.34 20.48 2.20
C LEU A 150 2.39 21.89 2.83
N THR A 151 1.32 22.67 2.65
CA THR A 151 1.14 23.95 3.36
C THR A 151 1.01 23.73 4.87
N GLN A 152 0.23 22.73 5.29
CA GLN A 152 0.13 22.38 6.71
C GLN A 152 1.43 21.81 7.27
N VAL A 153 2.26 21.10 6.50
CA VAL A 153 3.60 20.69 6.96
C VAL A 153 4.46 21.90 7.30
N LEU A 154 4.43 22.95 6.48
CA LEU A 154 5.17 24.19 6.74
C LEU A 154 4.68 24.96 7.97
N ASP A 155 3.43 24.73 8.40
CA ASP A 155 2.86 25.31 9.62
C ASP A 155 3.15 24.42 10.85
N VAL A 156 2.85 23.12 10.76
CA VAL A 156 2.92 22.19 11.89
C VAL A 156 4.34 21.84 12.28
N ALA A 157 5.22 21.54 11.33
CA ALA A 157 6.57 21.03 11.65
C ALA A 157 7.42 22.04 12.44
N PRO A 158 7.44 23.36 12.15
CA PRO A 158 8.11 24.33 13.02
C PRO A 158 7.58 24.31 14.46
N ARG A 159 6.26 24.20 14.64
CA ARG A 159 5.63 24.14 15.98
C ARG A 159 6.02 22.86 16.73
N VAL A 160 6.16 21.73 16.04
CA VAL A 160 6.67 20.48 16.64
C VAL A 160 8.13 20.66 17.11
N ARG A 161 8.95 21.37 16.32
CA ARG A 161 10.34 21.67 16.71
C ARG A 161 10.40 22.52 17.99
N GLU A 162 9.49 23.49 18.13
CA GLU A 162 9.40 24.38 19.29
C GLU A 162 8.76 23.71 20.51
N ASN A 163 7.78 22.84 20.28
CA ASN A 163 7.08 22.07 21.29
C ASN A 163 7.01 20.58 20.88
N PRO A 164 7.95 19.75 21.32
CA PRO A 164 7.95 18.31 21.01
C PRO A 164 6.70 17.56 21.47
N ASN A 165 5.94 18.11 22.43
CA ASN A 165 4.69 17.53 22.94
C ASN A 165 3.44 18.09 22.22
N LEU A 166 3.60 18.75 21.08
CA LEU A 166 2.48 19.27 20.29
C LEU A 166 1.61 18.13 19.74
N LEU A 167 2.25 17.06 19.29
CA LEU A 167 1.57 15.86 18.84
C LEU A 167 1.27 14.97 20.05
N PRO A 168 0.14 14.24 20.05
CA PRO A 168 -0.13 13.25 21.08
C PRO A 168 1.03 12.27 21.22
N PRO A 169 1.34 11.83 22.46
CA PRO A 169 2.44 10.92 22.71
C PRO A 169 2.12 9.53 22.14
N LEU A 170 3.16 8.75 21.84
CA LEU A 170 3.03 7.42 21.23
C LEU A 170 2.25 6.41 22.09
N ASP A 171 2.15 6.63 23.40
CA ASP A 171 1.35 5.80 24.31
C ASP A 171 -0.15 6.11 24.28
N ASP A 172 -0.55 7.22 23.65
CA ASP A 172 -1.94 7.52 23.26
C ASP A 172 -2.15 7.15 21.79
N GLU A 173 -2.29 5.84 21.54
CA GLU A 173 -2.34 5.22 20.20
C GLU A 173 -3.47 5.77 19.28
N PHE A 174 -4.47 6.43 19.85
CA PHE A 174 -5.68 6.85 19.14
C PHE A 174 -5.84 8.35 18.98
N SER A 175 -5.13 9.18 19.77
CA SER A 175 -5.21 10.63 19.62
C SER A 175 -4.33 11.12 18.49
N TYR A 176 -4.89 11.99 17.64
CA TYR A 176 -4.13 12.69 16.62
C TYR A 176 -4.46 14.18 16.65
N LEU A 177 -3.43 15.01 16.45
CA LEU A 177 -3.62 16.40 16.07
C LEU A 177 -4.10 16.45 14.62
N ILE A 178 -5.30 16.97 14.38
CA ILE A 178 -5.87 17.17 13.06
C ILE A 178 -5.95 18.66 12.74
N ARG A 179 -5.42 19.06 11.58
CA ARG A 179 -5.62 20.39 11.00
C ARG A 179 -6.96 20.39 10.27
N MET A 180 -7.89 21.15 10.83
CA MET A 180 -9.28 21.23 10.35
C MET A 180 -9.50 22.52 9.55
N PRO A 181 -10.01 22.44 8.32
CA PRO A 181 -10.40 23.60 7.54
C PRO A 181 -11.63 24.28 8.13
N VAL A 182 -11.61 25.61 8.22
CA VAL A 182 -12.74 26.45 8.65
C VAL A 182 -12.91 27.58 7.65
N MET A 183 -14.11 27.70 7.07
CA MET A 183 -14.42 28.81 6.18
C MET A 183 -14.84 30.05 6.98
N GLU A 184 -14.08 31.12 6.86
CA GLU A 184 -14.46 32.46 7.33
C GLU A 184 -14.73 33.34 6.10
N GLY A 185 -16.02 33.45 5.72
CA GLY A 185 -16.41 34.05 4.45
C GLY A 185 -15.88 33.25 3.26
N GLU A 186 -15.08 33.90 2.40
CA GLU A 186 -14.42 33.26 1.26
C GLU A 186 -12.99 32.76 1.59
N THR A 187 -12.53 32.94 2.84
CA THR A 187 -11.17 32.56 3.24
C THR A 187 -11.18 31.21 3.95
N LEU A 188 -10.30 30.32 3.52
CA LEU A 188 -10.03 29.04 4.18
C LEU A 188 -8.99 29.23 5.29
N LEU A 189 -9.42 29.06 6.54
CA LEU A 189 -8.56 29.05 7.73
C LEU A 189 -8.36 27.62 8.24
N TRP A 190 -7.40 27.44 9.16
CA TRP A 190 -7.07 26.15 9.76
C TRP A 190 -7.03 26.24 11.28
N GLN A 191 -7.61 25.26 11.95
CA GLN A 191 -7.57 25.13 13.40
C GLN A 191 -7.04 23.76 13.83
N ASP A 192 -6.46 23.70 15.02
CA ASP A 192 -6.02 22.47 15.65
C ASP A 192 -7.20 21.78 16.33
N GLN A 193 -7.35 20.47 16.12
CA GLN A 193 -8.28 19.64 16.86
C GLN A 193 -7.61 18.32 17.26
N ILE A 194 -7.66 17.97 18.55
CA ILE A 194 -7.30 16.62 18.99
C ILE A 194 -8.51 15.72 18.79
N MET A 195 -8.33 14.64 18.03
CA MET A 195 -9.39 13.69 17.73
C MET A 195 -8.93 12.26 18.00
N GLN A 196 -9.86 11.44 18.46
CA GLN A 196 -9.68 10.00 18.58
C GLN A 196 -9.98 9.34 17.21
N VAL A 197 -9.00 8.66 16.65
CA VAL A 197 -9.07 7.95 15.38
C VAL A 197 -8.85 6.48 15.67
N HIS A 198 -9.93 5.71 15.75
CA HIS A 198 -9.85 4.27 16.07
C HIS A 198 -9.60 3.40 14.83
N PRO A 199 -9.08 2.17 15.01
CA PRO A 199 -8.92 1.23 13.91
C PRO A 199 -10.26 1.01 13.20
N PRO A 200 -10.28 1.03 11.86
CA PRO A 200 -11.49 0.70 11.12
C PRO A 200 -11.89 -0.75 11.40
N LYS A 201 -13.20 -1.03 11.34
CA LYS A 201 -13.67 -2.42 11.42
C LYS A 201 -13.08 -3.19 10.24
N SER A 202 -12.64 -4.42 10.50
CA SER A 202 -12.14 -5.32 9.45
C SER A 202 -13.14 -5.41 8.30
N ARG A 203 -12.70 -5.04 7.09
CA ARG A 203 -13.50 -5.19 5.88
C ARG A 203 -13.80 -6.67 5.63
N LYS A 204 -15.04 -6.97 5.23
CA LYS A 204 -15.43 -8.33 4.86
C LYS A 204 -15.05 -8.54 3.40
N ILE A 205 -14.10 -9.44 3.17
CA ILE A 205 -13.77 -9.90 1.81
C ILE A 205 -14.84 -10.89 1.38
N ASN A 206 -15.52 -10.58 0.27
CA ASN A 206 -16.53 -11.47 -0.30
C ASN A 206 -15.85 -12.62 -1.02
N ILE A 207 -15.87 -13.81 -0.40
CA ILE A 207 -15.33 -15.02 -1.01
C ILE A 207 -16.45 -15.71 -1.80
N MET A 208 -16.27 -15.81 -3.11
CA MET A 208 -17.15 -16.61 -3.97
C MET A 208 -16.49 -17.96 -4.26
N LEU A 209 -17.22 -19.05 -4.05
CA LEU A 209 -16.77 -20.41 -4.36
C LEU A 209 -17.61 -21.01 -5.48
N ASP A 210 -16.95 -21.79 -6.33
CA ASP A 210 -17.59 -22.63 -7.34
C ASP A 210 -18.12 -23.90 -6.66
N ILE A 211 -19.43 -24.05 -6.63
CA ILE A 211 -20.11 -25.14 -5.91
C ILE A 211 -19.79 -26.50 -6.55
N GLU A 212 -19.66 -26.57 -7.87
CA GLU A 212 -19.38 -27.82 -8.57
C GLU A 212 -17.94 -28.28 -8.31
N ALA A 213 -16.98 -27.36 -8.42
CA ALA A 213 -15.59 -27.63 -8.08
C ALA A 213 -15.43 -28.00 -6.60
N LEU A 214 -16.14 -27.30 -5.71
CA LEU A 214 -16.13 -27.59 -4.27
C LEU A 214 -16.65 -29.00 -4.00
N ALA A 215 -17.80 -29.38 -4.59
CA ALA A 215 -18.37 -30.71 -4.45
C ALA A 215 -17.43 -31.79 -5.01
N PHE A 216 -16.81 -31.54 -6.15
CA PHE A 216 -15.83 -32.44 -6.75
C PHE A 216 -14.65 -32.70 -5.78
N VAL A 217 -13.99 -31.66 -5.28
CA VAL A 217 -12.85 -31.81 -4.37
C VAL A 217 -13.27 -32.42 -3.03
N LYS A 218 -14.46 -32.08 -2.52
CA LYS A 218 -15.00 -32.64 -1.27
C LYS A 218 -15.28 -34.14 -1.36
N ASN A 219 -15.60 -34.66 -2.55
CA ASN A 219 -15.82 -36.10 -2.80
C ASN A 219 -14.53 -36.89 -3.00
N LEU A 220 -13.38 -36.24 -3.20
CA LEU A 220 -12.10 -36.92 -3.25
C LEU A 220 -11.72 -37.49 -1.88
N PRO A 221 -11.03 -38.66 -1.85
CA PRO A 221 -10.51 -39.19 -0.60
C PRO A 221 -9.46 -38.23 -0.02
N LEU A 222 -9.50 -38.04 1.29
CA LEU A 222 -8.48 -37.26 1.98
C LEU A 222 -7.13 -37.97 1.85
N SER A 223 -6.21 -37.37 1.09
CA SER A 223 -4.89 -37.94 0.84
C SER A 223 -3.97 -37.79 2.06
N LYS A 224 -2.79 -38.42 2.02
CA LYS A 224 -1.75 -38.25 3.05
C LYS A 224 -0.81 -37.07 2.76
N SER A 225 -0.98 -36.37 1.63
CA SER A 225 -0.11 -35.27 1.25
C SER A 225 -0.36 -34.03 2.10
N SER A 226 0.60 -33.12 2.07
CA SER A 226 0.47 -31.78 2.64
C SER A 226 1.02 -30.77 1.65
N LEU A 227 0.42 -29.59 1.60
CA LEU A 227 0.85 -28.52 0.71
C LEU A 227 1.38 -27.34 1.52
N GLU A 228 2.34 -26.62 0.96
CA GLU A 228 2.71 -25.25 1.35
C GLU A 228 2.02 -24.31 0.37
N VAL A 229 1.32 -23.30 0.87
CA VAL A 229 0.55 -22.37 0.05
C VAL A 229 0.84 -20.94 0.48
N ASP A 230 1.10 -20.07 -0.50
CA ASP A 230 1.26 -18.63 -0.27
C ASP A 230 0.73 -17.81 -1.45
N PHE A 231 0.42 -16.55 -1.16
CA PHE A 231 -0.13 -15.55 -2.06
C PHE A 231 0.62 -14.23 -1.87
N PHE A 232 1.43 -13.88 -2.88
CA PHE A 232 2.39 -12.79 -2.79
C PHE A 232 2.39 -11.92 -4.05
N MET A 233 2.76 -10.65 -3.88
CA MET A 233 2.99 -9.70 -4.96
C MET A 233 4.26 -10.07 -5.73
N THR A 234 4.25 -9.93 -7.05
CA THR A 234 5.40 -10.14 -7.92
C THR A 234 5.89 -8.80 -8.50
N PRO A 235 7.17 -8.71 -8.95
CA PRO A 235 7.68 -7.49 -9.57
C PRO A 235 7.09 -7.23 -10.97
N ALA A 236 6.37 -8.19 -11.55
CA ALA A 236 5.76 -8.05 -12.87
C ALA A 236 4.67 -6.97 -12.85
N GLN A 237 4.80 -6.01 -13.77
CA GLN A 237 3.86 -4.91 -13.97
C GLN A 237 3.04 -5.15 -15.23
N ILE A 238 1.73 -5.04 -15.11
CA ILE A 238 0.79 -5.22 -16.22
C ILE A 238 0.16 -3.87 -16.53
N GLN A 239 0.17 -3.49 -17.81
CA GLN A 239 -0.49 -2.29 -18.33
C GLN A 239 -1.31 -2.67 -19.56
N GLU A 240 -2.63 -2.70 -19.42
CA GLU A 240 -3.52 -3.07 -20.53
C GLU A 240 -3.49 -2.05 -21.67
N GLN A 241 -3.46 -0.75 -21.31
CA GLN A 241 -3.44 0.35 -22.28
C GLN A 241 -2.34 1.34 -21.94
N LYS A 242 -1.63 1.80 -22.98
CA LYS A 242 -0.56 2.79 -22.84
C LYS A 242 -1.07 4.06 -22.16
N GLY A 243 -0.42 4.45 -21.07
CA GLY A 243 -0.73 5.67 -20.32
C GLY A 243 -1.72 5.48 -19.17
N GLN A 244 -2.34 4.30 -19.04
CA GLN A 244 -3.08 3.94 -17.83
C GLN A 244 -2.12 3.56 -16.69
N ARG A 245 -2.59 3.66 -15.45
CA ARG A 245 -1.83 3.22 -14.28
C ARG A 245 -1.58 1.70 -14.36
N PRO A 246 -0.33 1.23 -14.38
CA PRO A 246 -0.03 -0.19 -14.33
C PRO A 246 -0.40 -0.78 -12.97
N PHE A 247 -0.67 -2.09 -12.94
CA PHE A 247 -0.87 -2.84 -11.70
C PHE A 247 0.13 -3.97 -11.53
N PHE A 248 0.35 -4.37 -10.28
CA PHE A 248 1.21 -5.50 -9.95
C PHE A 248 0.47 -6.81 -10.22
N ALA A 249 1.21 -7.81 -10.68
CA ALA A 249 0.72 -9.19 -10.71
C ALA A 249 0.95 -9.86 -9.35
N TYR A 250 -0.01 -10.68 -8.94
CA TYR A 250 0.09 -11.50 -7.74
C TYR A 250 0.12 -12.97 -8.11
N SER A 251 0.89 -13.76 -7.36
CA SER A 251 0.99 -15.21 -7.56
C SER A 251 0.46 -15.96 -6.35
N LEU A 252 -0.46 -16.88 -6.59
CA LEU A 252 -0.84 -17.94 -5.67
C LEU A 252 -0.09 -19.21 -6.08
N LEU A 253 0.69 -19.79 -5.16
CA LEU A 253 1.41 -21.04 -5.39
C LEU A 253 0.97 -22.10 -4.38
N ALA A 254 0.85 -23.34 -4.85
CA ALA A 254 0.67 -24.51 -4.01
C ALA A 254 1.75 -25.56 -4.34
N VAL A 255 2.57 -25.88 -3.34
CA VAL A 255 3.73 -26.75 -3.49
C VAL A 255 3.60 -27.94 -2.55
N GLU A 256 3.91 -29.15 -3.01
CA GLU A 256 3.87 -30.34 -2.15
C GLU A 256 5.02 -30.29 -1.13
N HIS A 257 4.66 -30.39 0.14
CA HIS A 257 5.51 -30.07 1.29
C HIS A 257 6.78 -30.94 1.41
N LYS A 258 6.82 -32.14 0.83
CA LYS A 258 7.97 -33.05 0.97
C LYS A 258 8.87 -33.10 -0.24
N SER A 259 8.29 -33.00 -1.43
CA SER A 259 8.95 -33.20 -2.71
C SER A 259 9.31 -31.90 -3.41
N GLY A 260 8.70 -30.78 -3.01
CA GLY A 260 8.82 -29.50 -3.69
C GLY A 260 8.13 -29.46 -5.06
N PHE A 261 7.33 -30.49 -5.39
CA PHE A 261 6.58 -30.50 -6.63
C PHE A 261 5.49 -29.41 -6.61
N ILE A 262 5.49 -28.53 -7.62
CA ILE A 262 4.48 -27.49 -7.77
C ILE A 262 3.17 -28.14 -8.24
N ILE A 263 2.18 -28.17 -7.35
CA ILE A 263 0.85 -28.71 -7.67
C ILE A 263 0.09 -27.77 -8.61
N GLY A 264 0.27 -26.47 -8.42
CA GLY A 264 -0.27 -25.47 -9.32
C GLY A 264 0.12 -24.06 -8.91
N GLY A 265 0.00 -23.16 -9.88
CA GLY A 265 0.13 -21.72 -9.69
C GLY A 265 -1.01 -21.00 -10.39
N GLN A 266 -1.39 -19.84 -9.85
CA GLN A 266 -2.37 -18.94 -10.45
C GLN A 266 -1.83 -17.52 -10.36
N THR A 267 -2.01 -16.76 -11.43
CA THR A 267 -1.72 -15.32 -11.45
C THR A 267 -3.03 -14.56 -11.27
N LEU A 268 -3.01 -13.55 -10.40
CA LEU A 268 -4.12 -12.68 -10.12
C LEU A 268 -3.72 -11.22 -10.34
N SER A 269 -4.70 -10.38 -10.61
CA SER A 269 -4.55 -8.93 -10.79
C SER A 269 -5.40 -8.18 -9.76
N ALA A 270 -4.90 -7.04 -9.29
CA ALA A 270 -5.62 -6.15 -8.40
C ALA A 270 -6.69 -5.30 -9.10
N ASP A 271 -6.92 -5.51 -10.39
CA ASP A 271 -8.01 -4.89 -11.15
C ASP A 271 -9.30 -5.75 -11.05
N PRO A 272 -10.48 -5.18 -10.74
CA PRO A 272 -10.73 -3.73 -10.54
C PRO A 272 -10.37 -3.21 -9.15
N THR A 273 -10.34 -4.07 -8.12
CA THR A 273 -9.87 -3.72 -6.77
C THR A 273 -9.05 -4.85 -6.13
N MET A 274 -8.18 -4.48 -5.18
CA MET A 274 -7.44 -5.46 -4.38
C MET A 274 -8.39 -6.38 -3.59
N ASP A 275 -9.50 -5.88 -3.06
CA ASP A 275 -10.47 -6.69 -2.31
C ASP A 275 -11.14 -7.76 -3.21
N ASP A 276 -11.49 -7.40 -4.45
CA ASP A 276 -12.04 -8.34 -5.43
C ASP A 276 -11.02 -9.43 -5.80
N MET A 277 -9.74 -9.07 -5.90
CA MET A 277 -8.65 -10.02 -6.11
C MET A 277 -8.51 -10.97 -4.92
N LEU A 278 -8.48 -10.43 -3.69
CA LEU A 278 -8.36 -11.23 -2.48
C LEU A 278 -9.54 -12.21 -2.33
N GLY A 279 -10.75 -11.79 -2.70
CA GLY A 279 -11.95 -12.64 -2.74
C GLY A 279 -11.84 -13.87 -3.66
N GLN A 280 -10.94 -13.82 -4.66
CA GLN A 280 -10.70 -14.92 -5.58
C GLN A 280 -9.65 -15.93 -5.09
N VAL A 281 -8.83 -15.61 -4.08
CA VAL A 281 -7.70 -16.45 -3.67
C VAL A 281 -8.16 -17.86 -3.30
N ALA A 282 -9.23 -17.99 -2.51
CA ALA A 282 -9.79 -19.29 -2.14
C ALA A 282 -10.32 -20.04 -3.37
N LEU A 283 -11.04 -19.36 -4.28
CA LEU A 283 -11.53 -19.95 -5.52
C LEU A 283 -10.39 -20.49 -6.40
N LYS A 284 -9.30 -19.72 -6.54
CA LYS A 284 -8.13 -20.13 -7.31
C LYS A 284 -7.42 -21.32 -6.68
N LEU A 285 -7.33 -21.37 -5.35
CA LEU A 285 -6.82 -22.55 -4.64
C LEU A 285 -7.71 -23.78 -4.88
N LEU A 286 -9.03 -23.62 -4.82
CA LEU A 286 -9.98 -24.69 -5.10
C LEU A 286 -9.78 -25.26 -6.52
N TYR A 287 -9.56 -24.40 -7.52
CA TYR A 287 -9.26 -24.86 -8.88
C TYR A 287 -7.91 -25.56 -9.00
N ILE A 288 -6.87 -25.13 -8.27
CA ILE A 288 -5.59 -25.87 -8.21
C ILE A 288 -5.84 -27.29 -7.67
N LEU A 289 -6.60 -27.42 -6.58
CA LEU A 289 -6.92 -28.71 -5.97
C LEU A 289 -7.76 -29.60 -6.91
N ALA A 290 -8.78 -29.02 -7.57
CA ALA A 290 -9.64 -29.74 -8.51
C ALA A 290 -8.86 -30.25 -9.72
N ASN A 291 -8.04 -29.40 -10.35
CA ASN A 291 -7.23 -29.77 -11.52
C ASN A 291 -6.21 -30.87 -11.18
N ALA A 292 -5.63 -30.82 -9.99
CA ALA A 292 -4.74 -31.86 -9.50
C ALA A 292 -5.47 -33.13 -9.03
N SER A 293 -6.81 -33.13 -9.02
CA SER A 293 -7.65 -34.17 -8.40
C SER A 293 -7.16 -34.54 -7.00
N LEU A 294 -6.84 -33.51 -6.20
CA LEU A 294 -6.17 -33.65 -4.91
C LEU A 294 -6.98 -33.00 -3.79
N ARG A 295 -7.17 -33.76 -2.71
CA ARG A 295 -7.62 -33.25 -1.41
C ARG A 295 -6.52 -33.52 -0.36
N PRO A 296 -5.68 -32.54 0.00
CA PRO A 296 -4.58 -32.74 0.93
C PRO A 296 -5.07 -32.90 2.38
N LYS A 297 -4.28 -33.56 3.22
CA LYS A 297 -4.59 -33.64 4.66
C LYS A 297 -4.37 -32.30 5.37
N THR A 298 -3.39 -31.53 4.92
CA THR A 298 -2.92 -30.34 5.60
C THR A 298 -2.39 -29.33 4.60
N ILE A 299 -2.72 -28.05 4.81
CA ILE A 299 -2.13 -26.91 4.11
C ILE A 299 -1.36 -26.08 5.14
N PHE A 300 -0.09 -25.85 4.86
CA PHE A 300 0.78 -24.95 5.62
C PHE A 300 0.79 -23.58 4.96
N VAL A 301 0.68 -22.55 5.79
CA VAL A 301 0.70 -21.13 5.40
C VAL A 301 1.63 -20.37 6.33
N GLN A 302 2.16 -19.24 5.88
CA GLN A 302 3.04 -18.39 6.70
C GLN A 302 2.30 -17.17 7.24
N SER A 303 1.54 -16.47 6.39
CA SER A 303 0.90 -15.20 6.76
C SER A 303 -0.52 -15.36 7.31
N ALA A 304 -0.89 -14.49 8.25
CA ALA A 304 -2.27 -14.38 8.74
C ALA A 304 -3.25 -14.03 7.62
N ARG A 305 -2.80 -13.23 6.63
CA ARG A 305 -3.58 -12.85 5.44
C ARG A 305 -4.07 -14.08 4.70
N ILE A 306 -3.18 -14.95 4.22
CA ILE A 306 -3.62 -16.13 3.46
C ILE A 306 -4.35 -17.13 4.34
N HIS A 307 -3.96 -17.26 5.62
CA HIS A 307 -4.69 -18.08 6.57
C HIS A 307 -6.16 -17.67 6.61
N GLY A 308 -6.46 -16.38 6.77
CA GLY A 308 -7.83 -15.86 6.80
C GLY A 308 -8.60 -16.11 5.50
N LEU A 309 -7.95 -15.90 4.35
CA LEU A 309 -8.55 -16.04 3.03
C LEU A 309 -8.97 -17.49 2.71
N ILE A 310 -8.16 -18.49 3.07
CA ILE A 310 -8.42 -19.89 2.66
C ILE A 310 -9.08 -20.72 3.76
N SER A 311 -9.15 -20.22 5.00
CA SER A 311 -9.73 -20.94 6.14
C SER A 311 -11.17 -21.43 5.90
N PRO A 312 -12.10 -20.60 5.37
CA PRO A 312 -13.47 -21.05 5.07
C PRO A 312 -13.51 -22.21 4.08
N LEU A 313 -12.69 -22.16 3.03
CA LEU A 313 -12.56 -23.25 2.05
C LEU A 313 -11.99 -24.53 2.69
N CYS A 314 -10.94 -24.39 3.49
CA CYS A 314 -10.31 -25.53 4.15
C CYS A 314 -11.29 -26.23 5.10
N GLN A 315 -12.11 -25.45 5.82
CA GLN A 315 -13.17 -25.97 6.69
C GLN A 315 -14.20 -26.78 5.90
N GLU A 316 -14.70 -26.24 4.79
CA GLU A 316 -15.67 -26.94 3.92
C GLU A 316 -15.12 -28.24 3.34
N LEU A 317 -13.82 -28.25 3.03
CA LEU A 317 -13.11 -29.41 2.48
C LEU A 317 -12.55 -30.35 3.57
N GLY A 318 -12.73 -30.07 4.86
CA GLY A 318 -12.14 -30.87 5.94
C GLY A 318 -10.60 -30.97 5.89
N ILE A 319 -9.95 -29.93 5.36
CA ILE A 319 -8.49 -29.80 5.27
C ILE A 319 -8.01 -29.04 6.50
N ARG A 320 -6.96 -29.54 7.18
CA ARG A 320 -6.37 -28.80 8.31
C ARG A 320 -5.46 -27.70 7.79
N ILE A 321 -5.63 -26.48 8.29
CA ILE A 321 -4.69 -25.39 8.06
C ILE A 321 -3.71 -25.29 9.22
N LYS A 322 -2.44 -25.00 8.95
CA LYS A 322 -1.41 -24.79 9.96
C LYS A 322 -0.52 -23.61 9.58
N THR A 323 -0.25 -22.73 10.54
CA THR A 323 0.77 -21.70 10.40
C THR A 323 2.16 -22.32 10.58
N SER A 324 3.11 -21.96 9.72
CA SER A 324 4.52 -22.31 9.83
C SER A 324 5.34 -21.03 9.77
N SER A 325 6.43 -20.95 10.55
CA SER A 325 7.35 -19.80 10.47
C SER A 325 8.14 -19.76 9.16
N TYR A 326 8.28 -20.91 8.48
CA TYR A 326 9.01 -21.04 7.23
C TYR A 326 8.39 -22.13 6.34
N LEU A 327 8.27 -21.86 5.04
CA LEU A 327 7.73 -22.77 4.03
C LEU A 327 8.84 -23.09 3.02
N ARG A 328 9.68 -24.08 3.36
CA ARG A 328 10.96 -24.30 2.67
C ARG A 328 10.80 -24.54 1.17
N GLU A 329 9.90 -25.43 0.79
CA GLU A 329 9.77 -25.85 -0.60
C GLU A 329 9.07 -24.78 -1.43
N LEU A 330 8.12 -24.08 -0.82
CA LEU A 330 7.49 -22.91 -1.41
C LEU A 330 8.50 -21.78 -1.63
N GLU A 331 9.37 -21.46 -0.67
CA GLU A 331 10.36 -20.39 -0.83
C GLU A 331 11.36 -20.69 -1.96
N ILE A 332 11.77 -21.95 -2.13
CA ILE A 332 12.59 -22.37 -3.27
C ILE A 332 11.83 -22.14 -4.60
N ALA A 333 10.57 -22.55 -4.67
CA ALA A 333 9.74 -22.36 -5.86
C ALA A 333 9.49 -20.87 -6.16
N LYS A 334 9.24 -20.07 -5.13
CA LYS A 334 9.04 -18.61 -5.21
C LYS A 334 10.30 -17.91 -5.71
N ALA A 335 11.47 -18.20 -5.16
CA ALA A 335 12.74 -17.65 -5.63
C ALA A 335 12.99 -17.98 -7.11
N SER A 336 12.78 -19.24 -7.51
CA SER A 336 12.91 -19.64 -8.92
C SER A 336 11.93 -18.91 -9.85
N LEU A 337 10.70 -18.65 -9.39
CA LEU A 337 9.69 -17.91 -10.16
C LEU A 337 10.11 -16.45 -10.34
N LEU A 338 10.56 -15.80 -9.26
CA LEU A 338 10.99 -14.39 -9.28
C LEU A 338 12.23 -14.19 -10.15
N ASP A 339 13.21 -15.11 -10.07
CA ASP A 339 14.40 -15.09 -10.92
C ASP A 339 14.07 -15.23 -12.41
N PHE A 340 13.03 -16.00 -12.74
CA PHE A 340 12.56 -16.13 -14.12
C PHE A 340 11.88 -14.83 -14.60
N MET A 341 11.09 -14.17 -13.74
CA MET A 341 10.40 -12.92 -14.08
C MET A 341 11.35 -11.72 -14.21
N ASN A 342 12.52 -11.76 -13.57
CA ASN A 342 13.53 -10.71 -13.61
C ASN A 342 14.50 -10.83 -14.82
N ARG A 343 14.36 -11.86 -15.65
CA ARG A 343 15.11 -12.05 -16.91
C ARG A 343 14.33 -11.45 -18.08
#